data_AF-A0AAW9IGQ4-F1
#
_entry.id   AF-A0AAW9IGQ4-F1
#
_cell.length_a   1.000
_cell.length_b   1.000
_cell.length_c   1.000
_cell.angle_alpha   90.00
_cell.angle_beta   90.00
_cell.angle_gamma   90.00
#
_symmetry.space_group_name_H-M   'P 1'
#
loop_
_entity.id
_entity.type
_entity.pdbx_description
1 polymer ?
#
loop_
_entity_poly.entity_id
_entity_poly.type
_entity_poly.pdbx_seq_one_letter_code
_entity_poly.pdbx_strand_id
1 'polypeptide(L)'
;AKVETNQTILNVTTEGNGSVEINGQTLTGGDVLVKTGEEVRVTVNPAEGYKVDKVEVNGIILTKDNAASAVESLAKNGYFDYTFWGDQANSIKITFSKVENSDNPTEEQKPGEEQKPGDEEIKEELPQTGAPVNAASMGMLGLTSLLGGLFLKKKR
;
A
#
# COMPACT_ATOMS: atom_id res chain seq x y z
N ALA A 1 -19.12 -16.00 40.29
CA ALA A 1 -18.19 -16.79 39.47
C ALA A 1 -17.01 -15.89 39.11
N LYS A 2 -15.77 -16.31 39.41
CA LYS A 2 -14.58 -15.64 38.89
C LYS A 2 -14.46 -16.09 37.44
N VAL A 3 -14.67 -15.18 36.48
CA VAL A 3 -14.38 -15.47 35.08
C VAL A 3 -12.86 -15.56 35.01
N GLU A 4 -12.33 -16.78 34.91
CA GLU A 4 -10.94 -16.94 34.51
C GLU A 4 -10.84 -16.47 33.07
N THR A 5 -10.15 -15.35 32.88
CA THR A 5 -9.83 -14.86 31.53
C THR A 5 -8.71 -15.73 31.01
N ASN A 6 -9.08 -16.81 30.30
CA ASN A 6 -8.18 -17.68 29.56
C ASN A 6 -7.59 -16.92 28.36
N GLN A 7 -6.81 -15.88 28.64
CA GLN A 7 -6.20 -15.00 27.66
C GLN A 7 -4.68 -15.01 27.82
N THR A 8 -3.98 -14.89 26.70
CA THR A 8 -2.54 -14.74 26.64
C THR A 8 -2.18 -13.55 25.76
N ILE A 9 -1.01 -12.96 26.02
CA ILE A 9 -0.47 -11.89 25.20
C ILE A 9 0.21 -12.53 23.99
N LEU A 10 -0.20 -12.11 22.81
CA LEU A 10 0.46 -12.41 21.56
C LEU A 10 1.25 -11.18 21.13
N ASN A 11 2.57 -11.29 21.08
CA ASN A 11 3.41 -10.25 20.50
C ASN A 11 3.42 -10.38 18.98
N VAL A 12 3.01 -9.33 18.27
CA VAL A 12 3.00 -9.28 16.81
C VAL A 12 4.10 -8.35 16.35
N THR A 13 4.88 -8.81 15.37
CA THR A 13 5.91 -8.01 14.72
C THR A 13 5.74 -8.12 13.20
N THR A 14 5.81 -6.98 12.51
CA THR A 14 5.85 -6.95 11.05
C THR A 14 7.13 -6.27 10.57
N GLU A 15 7.78 -6.86 9.57
CA GLU A 15 8.93 -6.26 8.87
C GLU A 15 8.57 -6.01 7.41
N GLY A 16 9.00 -4.89 6.84
CA GLY A 16 8.56 -4.45 5.51
C GLY A 16 7.20 -3.74 5.55
N ASN A 17 6.52 -3.67 4.40
CA ASN A 17 5.23 -2.97 4.29
C ASN A 17 4.06 -3.95 4.16
N GLY A 18 3.21 -3.94 5.18
CA GLY A 18 2.01 -4.75 5.28
C GLY A 18 1.41 -4.64 6.68
N SER A 19 0.31 -5.33 6.92
CA SER A 19 -0.35 -5.39 8.22
C SER A 19 -0.90 -6.78 8.51
N VAL A 20 -1.27 -7.00 9.76
CA VAL A 20 -1.84 -8.26 10.25
C VAL A 20 -3.16 -7.95 10.94
N GLU A 21 -4.19 -8.75 10.73
CA GLU A 21 -5.46 -8.60 11.44
C GLU A 21 -5.73 -9.80 12.34
N ILE A 22 -5.98 -9.53 13.61
CA ILE A 22 -6.28 -10.53 14.65
C ILE A 22 -7.44 -10.02 15.49
N ASN A 23 -8.50 -10.81 15.66
CA ASN A 23 -9.70 -10.42 16.42
C ASN A 23 -10.32 -9.08 15.95
N GLY A 24 -10.27 -8.81 14.64
CA GLY A 24 -10.76 -7.56 14.04
C GLY A 24 -9.86 -6.33 14.29
N GLN A 25 -8.67 -6.52 14.86
CA GLN A 25 -7.69 -5.46 15.08
C GLN A 25 -6.59 -5.53 14.03
N THR A 26 -6.40 -4.44 13.29
CA THR A 26 -5.27 -4.29 12.34
C THR A 26 -4.02 -3.83 13.08
N LEU A 27 -2.92 -4.55 12.90
CA LEU A 27 -1.65 -4.41 13.60
C LEU A 27 -0.51 -4.24 12.58
N THR A 28 0.41 -3.33 12.87
CA THR A 28 1.72 -3.18 12.20
C THR A 28 2.87 -3.49 13.18
N GLY A 29 2.53 -4.23 14.23
CA GLY A 29 3.37 -4.49 15.39
C GLY A 29 2.63 -4.21 16.70
N GLY A 30 3.12 -4.80 17.79
CA GLY A 30 2.60 -4.60 19.15
C GLY A 30 1.91 -5.83 19.71
N ASP A 31 1.27 -5.67 20.87
CA ASP A 31 0.70 -6.77 21.62
C ASP A 31 -0.82 -6.83 21.43
N VAL A 32 -1.36 -8.05 21.29
CA VAL A 32 -2.81 -8.30 21.23
C VAL A 32 -3.19 -9.43 22.19
N LEU A 33 -4.36 -9.32 22.81
CA LEU A 33 -4.90 -10.37 23.66
C LEU A 33 -5.64 -11.39 22.81
N VAL A 34 -5.25 -12.66 22.96
CA VAL A 34 -5.91 -13.80 22.34
C VAL A 34 -6.37 -14.77 23.41
N LYS A 35 -7.40 -15.56 23.11
CA LYS A 35 -7.85 -16.59 24.03
C LYS A 35 -6.99 -17.85 23.90
N THR A 36 -6.59 -18.42 25.02
CA THR A 36 -5.78 -19.64 25.06
C THR A 36 -6.62 -20.86 24.69
N GLY A 37 -6.06 -21.76 23.88
CA GLY A 37 -6.73 -23.00 23.47
C GLY A 37 -7.85 -22.80 22.44
N GLU A 38 -8.14 -21.57 22.02
CA GLU A 38 -9.01 -21.28 20.88
C GLU A 38 -8.18 -21.07 19.61
N GLU A 39 -8.78 -21.40 18.46
CA GLU A 39 -8.20 -21.13 17.16
C GLU A 39 -8.25 -19.62 16.88
N VAL A 40 -7.10 -19.04 16.63
CA VAL A 40 -6.93 -17.63 16.28
C VAL A 40 -6.66 -17.55 14.80
N ARG A 41 -7.54 -16.85 14.08
CA ARG A 41 -7.30 -16.49 12.68
C ARG A 41 -6.36 -15.30 12.61
N VAL A 42 -5.28 -15.47 11.87
CA VAL A 42 -4.28 -14.45 11.58
C VAL A 42 -4.38 -14.12 10.09
N THR A 43 -5.01 -12.99 9.78
CA THR A 43 -5.11 -12.50 8.41
C THR A 43 -3.91 -11.61 8.11
N VAL A 44 -3.28 -11.83 6.96
CA VAL A 44 -2.06 -11.14 6.55
C VAL A 44 -2.36 -10.29 5.32
N ASN A 45 -2.10 -8.99 5.42
CA ASN A 45 -2.43 -8.00 4.40
C ASN A 45 -1.14 -7.32 3.91
N PRO A 46 -0.43 -7.90 2.91
CA PRO A 46 0.68 -7.23 2.26
C PRO A 46 0.23 -5.88 1.66
N ALA A 47 1.09 -4.87 1.71
CA ALA A 47 0.85 -3.63 0.98
C ALA A 47 0.94 -3.84 -0.54
N GLU A 48 0.42 -2.90 -1.32
CA GLU A 48 0.53 -2.93 -2.78
C GLU A 48 2.00 -3.03 -3.22
N GLY A 49 2.29 -3.98 -4.11
CA GLY A 49 3.66 -4.26 -4.56
C GLY A 49 4.52 -5.01 -3.53
N TYR A 50 3.94 -5.58 -2.48
CA TYR A 50 4.62 -6.46 -1.51
C TYR A 50 3.98 -7.85 -1.50
N LYS A 51 4.77 -8.84 -1.07
CA LYS A 51 4.32 -10.21 -0.81
C LYS A 51 4.76 -10.66 0.58
N VAL A 52 4.09 -11.67 1.13
CA VAL A 52 4.59 -12.35 2.32
C VAL A 52 5.84 -13.13 1.93
N ASP A 53 6.94 -12.84 2.61
CA ASP A 53 8.23 -13.49 2.42
C ASP A 53 8.40 -14.65 3.41
N LYS A 54 8.09 -14.38 4.68
CA LYS A 54 8.32 -15.29 5.78
C LYS A 54 7.32 -15.07 6.90
N VAL A 55 6.90 -16.16 7.53
CA VAL A 55 6.09 -16.16 8.74
C VAL A 55 6.78 -17.01 9.80
N GLU A 56 6.95 -16.45 10.99
CA GLU A 56 7.50 -17.12 12.16
C GLU A 56 6.46 -17.10 13.28
N VAL A 57 6.17 -18.27 13.85
CA VAL A 57 5.30 -18.42 15.02
C VAL A 57 6.13 -18.99 16.16
N ASN A 58 6.19 -18.29 17.28
CA ASN A 58 6.99 -18.64 18.45
C ASN A 58 8.47 -18.90 18.09
N GLY A 59 9.00 -18.15 17.11
CA GLY A 59 10.37 -18.30 16.59
C GLY A 59 10.57 -19.45 15.59
N ILE A 60 9.52 -20.20 15.25
CA ILE A 60 9.56 -21.28 14.26
C ILE A 60 9.03 -20.76 12.93
N ILE A 61 9.86 -20.84 11.89
CA ILE A 61 9.45 -20.49 10.51
C ILE A 61 8.40 -21.50 10.04
N LEU A 62 7.25 -21.01 9.58
CA LEU A 62 6.23 -21.85 8.98
C LEU A 62 6.67 -22.35 7.61
N THR A 63 6.67 -23.67 7.44
CA THR A 63 6.97 -24.34 6.17
C THR A 63 5.93 -25.41 5.90
N LYS A 64 5.94 -25.97 4.68
CA LYS A 64 5.04 -27.08 4.35
C LYS A 64 5.31 -28.33 5.18
N ASP A 65 6.52 -28.49 5.73
CA ASP A 65 6.90 -29.68 6.49
C ASP A 65 6.37 -29.65 7.93
N ASN A 66 6.25 -28.47 8.53
CA ASN A 66 5.79 -28.31 9.92
C ASN A 66 4.34 -27.83 10.05
N ALA A 67 3.83 -27.09 9.06
CA ALA A 67 2.54 -26.43 9.12
C ALA A 67 1.91 -26.30 7.73
N ALA A 68 1.83 -27.41 6.98
CA ALA A 68 1.26 -27.45 5.62
C ALA A 68 -0.07 -26.69 5.50
N SER A 69 -1.02 -26.97 6.40
CA SER A 69 -2.35 -26.34 6.37
C SER A 69 -2.30 -24.82 6.55
N ALA A 70 -1.43 -24.31 7.43
CA ALA A 70 -1.27 -22.88 7.65
C ALA A 70 -0.63 -22.21 6.42
N VAL A 71 0.44 -22.80 5.89
CA VAL A 71 1.14 -22.27 4.70
C VAL A 71 0.25 -22.28 3.48
N GLU A 72 -0.52 -23.35 3.26
CA GLU A 72 -1.47 -23.41 2.15
C GLU A 72 -2.61 -22.42 2.29
N SER A 73 -3.19 -22.31 3.49
CA SER A 73 -4.27 -21.35 3.74
C SER A 73 -3.78 -19.92 3.57
N LEU A 74 -2.57 -19.60 4.03
CA LEU A 74 -1.99 -18.28 3.85
C LEU A 74 -1.78 -17.96 2.36
N ALA A 75 -1.26 -18.91 1.59
CA ALA A 75 -1.03 -18.71 0.16
C ALA A 75 -2.32 -18.59 -0.65
N LYS A 76 -3.39 -19.33 -0.28
CA LYS A 76 -4.67 -19.35 -1.02
C LYS A 76 -5.63 -18.26 -0.57
N ASN A 77 -5.66 -17.98 0.73
CA ASN A 77 -6.72 -17.18 1.36
C ASN A 77 -6.19 -15.92 2.05
N GLY A 78 -4.86 -15.74 2.14
CA GLY A 78 -4.26 -14.60 2.85
C GLY A 78 -4.33 -14.69 4.37
N TYR A 79 -4.73 -15.83 4.93
CA TYR A 79 -4.77 -16.04 6.39
C TYR A 79 -4.34 -17.45 6.77
N PHE A 80 -3.91 -17.62 8.01
CA PHE A 80 -3.75 -18.94 8.62
C PHE A 80 -4.39 -18.95 10.01
N ASP A 81 -4.79 -20.14 10.43
CA ASP A 81 -5.39 -20.37 11.74
C ASP A 81 -4.33 -21.02 12.66
N TYR A 82 -4.23 -20.56 13.91
CA TYR A 82 -3.26 -21.06 14.88
C TYR A 82 -3.81 -21.05 16.31
N THR A 83 -3.47 -22.06 17.12
CA THR A 83 -3.91 -22.15 18.52
C THR A 83 -2.77 -21.79 19.47
N PHE A 84 -2.97 -20.73 20.27
CA PHE A 84 -2.01 -20.32 21.29
C PHE A 84 -2.32 -20.95 22.64
N TRP A 85 -1.30 -21.48 23.30
CA TRP A 85 -1.40 -22.10 24.64
C TRP A 85 -0.76 -21.19 25.71
N GLY A 86 -1.27 -21.30 26.95
CA GLY A 86 -1.17 -20.25 27.98
C GLY A 86 0.11 -20.21 28.81
N ASP A 87 1.15 -20.95 28.46
CA ASP A 87 2.35 -21.16 29.28
C ASP A 87 3.67 -20.80 28.58
N GLN A 88 3.61 -20.41 27.31
CA GLN A 88 4.78 -19.99 26.51
C GLN A 88 4.67 -18.52 26.08
N ALA A 89 5.82 -17.86 25.86
CA ALA A 89 5.87 -16.58 25.18
C ALA A 89 5.37 -16.77 23.74
N ASN A 90 4.18 -16.22 23.45
CA ASN A 90 3.56 -16.32 22.14
C ASN A 90 3.93 -15.12 21.28
N SER A 91 4.46 -15.38 20.09
CA SER A 91 4.87 -14.34 19.15
C SER A 91 4.58 -14.72 17.72
N ILE A 92 4.14 -13.77 16.92
CA ILE A 92 4.12 -13.87 15.47
C ILE A 92 5.03 -12.80 14.89
N LYS A 93 5.87 -13.21 13.95
CA LYS A 93 6.63 -12.29 13.11
C LYS A 93 6.31 -12.56 11.64
N ILE A 94 5.94 -11.51 10.91
CA ILE A 94 5.68 -11.60 9.48
C ILE A 94 6.61 -10.63 8.75
N THR A 95 7.33 -11.15 7.77
CA THR A 95 8.20 -10.36 6.90
C THR A 95 7.55 -10.21 5.53
N PHE A 96 7.46 -8.98 5.06
CA PHE A 96 6.99 -8.60 3.74
C PHE A 96 8.17 -8.17 2.87
N SER A 97 8.24 -8.70 1.66
CA SER A 97 9.26 -8.33 0.67
C SER A 97 8.62 -7.60 -0.49
N LYS A 98 9.29 -6.56 -0.98
CA LYS A 98 8.86 -5.84 -2.18
C LYS A 98 8.92 -6.80 -3.37
N VAL A 99 7.88 -6.79 -4.19
CA VAL A 99 7.86 -7.48 -5.48
C VAL A 99 8.71 -6.65 -6.43
N GLU A 100 9.86 -7.17 -6.83
CA GLU A 100 10.67 -6.59 -7.88
C GLU A 100 9.97 -6.88 -9.22
N ASN A 101 9.34 -5.87 -9.82
CA ASN A 101 8.97 -5.97 -11.22
C ASN A 101 10.27 -5.88 -12.03
N SER A 102 10.64 -6.96 -12.71
CA SER A 102 11.72 -6.96 -13.70
C SER A 102 11.26 -6.28 -14.99
N ASP A 103 10.73 -5.06 -14.89
CA ASP A 103 10.53 -4.18 -16.04
C ASP A 103 11.78 -3.33 -16.16
N ASN A 104 12.81 -3.90 -16.79
CA ASN A 104 13.87 -3.10 -17.39
C ASN A 104 13.37 -2.69 -18.79
N PRO A 105 12.86 -1.46 -19.03
CA PRO A 105 12.58 -1.02 -20.38
C PRO A 105 13.92 -0.72 -21.07
N THR A 106 14.62 -1.75 -21.56
CA THR A 106 15.69 -1.56 -22.53
C THR A 106 15.10 -1.69 -23.92
N GLU A 107 14.78 -0.56 -24.54
CA GLU A 107 15.38 -0.13 -25.81
C GLU A 107 14.68 1.14 -26.29
N GLU A 108 15.49 2.18 -26.42
CA GLU A 108 15.23 3.35 -27.24
C GLU A 108 14.84 2.90 -28.66
N GLN A 109 13.57 3.02 -29.03
CA GLN A 109 13.20 3.08 -30.45
C GLN A 109 12.97 4.54 -30.82
N LYS A 110 14.02 5.10 -31.41
CA LYS A 110 14.10 6.38 -32.14
C LYS A 110 12.80 6.67 -32.94
N PRO A 111 12.24 7.89 -32.92
CA PRO A 111 11.12 8.23 -33.78
C PRO A 111 11.57 8.15 -35.25
N GLY A 112 10.92 7.28 -36.03
CA GLY A 112 11.07 7.25 -37.47
C GLY A 112 10.51 8.54 -38.08
N GLU A 113 11.36 9.28 -38.77
CA GLU A 113 10.95 10.29 -39.73
C GLU A 113 10.30 9.59 -40.93
N GLU A 114 9.03 9.86 -41.21
CA GLU A 114 8.53 9.76 -42.57
C GLU A 114 7.47 10.83 -42.84
N GLN A 115 7.76 11.60 -43.89
CA GLN A 115 7.12 12.82 -44.32
C GLN A 115 5.73 12.56 -44.91
N LYS A 116 4.88 13.59 -44.96
CA LYS A 116 3.97 13.75 -46.09
C LYS A 116 3.91 15.21 -46.55
N PRO A 117 3.84 15.44 -47.87
CA PRO A 117 3.89 16.77 -48.48
C PRO A 117 2.50 17.39 -48.47
N GLY A 118 2.46 18.72 -48.43
CA GLY A 118 1.25 19.50 -48.54
C GLY A 118 1.63 20.88 -49.05
N ASP A 119 1.58 20.99 -50.37
CA ASP A 119 1.85 22.20 -51.14
C ASP A 119 0.86 23.34 -50.81
N GLU A 120 1.29 24.54 -51.19
CA GLU A 120 0.51 25.70 -51.62
C GLU A 120 0.45 26.96 -50.71
N GLU A 121 1.08 27.98 -51.27
CA GLU A 121 1.18 29.40 -50.99
C GLU A 121 -0.16 30.15 -51.02
N ILE A 122 -0.48 30.96 -49.98
CA ILE A 122 -1.25 32.21 -50.19
C ILE A 122 -0.88 33.32 -49.16
N LYS A 123 -0.04 34.24 -49.66
CA LYS A 123 0.16 35.71 -49.49
C LYS A 123 -0.57 36.55 -48.40
N GLU A 124 0.15 37.60 -47.95
CA GLU A 124 -0.22 38.86 -47.24
C GLU A 124 -1.54 39.53 -47.72
N GLU A 125 -2.27 40.48 -47.10
CA GLU A 125 -2.15 41.42 -45.95
C GLU A 125 -3.55 42.05 -45.61
N LEU A 126 -3.74 42.53 -44.35
CA LEU A 126 -4.59 43.66 -43.81
C LEU A 126 -6.16 43.68 -43.90
N PRO A 127 -6.91 44.50 -43.09
CA PRO A 127 -6.57 45.25 -41.86
C PRO A 127 -7.55 45.07 -40.66
N GLN A 128 -7.15 45.65 -39.53
CA GLN A 128 -7.85 45.76 -38.24
C GLN A 128 -9.21 46.50 -38.34
N THR A 129 -10.29 46.00 -37.71
CA THR A 129 -11.30 46.83 -37.01
C THR A 129 -12.13 45.98 -36.01
N GLY A 130 -12.46 46.56 -34.84
CA GLY A 130 -13.66 46.20 -34.08
C GLY A 130 -13.49 45.30 -32.85
N ALA A 131 -13.39 45.92 -31.67
CA ALA A 131 -13.58 45.29 -30.35
C ALA A 131 -15.09 44.99 -30.07
N PRO A 132 -15.48 44.46 -28.90
CA PRO A 132 -15.23 43.11 -28.38
C PRO A 132 -16.53 42.37 -27.95
N VAL A 133 -16.35 41.15 -27.44
CA VAL A 133 -17.11 40.40 -26.41
C VAL A 133 -18.10 39.27 -26.78
N ASN A 134 -17.82 38.15 -26.09
CA ASN A 134 -18.70 37.06 -25.62
C ASN A 134 -18.95 35.85 -26.52
N ALA A 135 -18.03 34.89 -26.47
CA ALA A 135 -18.37 33.48 -26.27
C ALA A 135 -17.17 32.72 -25.66
N ALA A 136 -17.51 31.73 -24.84
CA ALA A 136 -16.65 30.91 -23.98
C ALA A 136 -15.38 30.35 -24.63
N SER A 137 -14.32 30.15 -23.82
CA SER A 137 -13.66 28.84 -23.71
C SER A 137 -12.47 28.88 -22.73
N MET A 138 -12.29 27.75 -22.03
CA MET A 138 -11.02 27.11 -21.68
C MET A 138 -9.90 27.95 -21.05
N GLY A 139 -9.44 27.45 -19.90
CA GLY A 139 -8.02 27.13 -19.81
C GLY A 139 -7.36 27.45 -18.48
N MET A 140 -6.78 26.41 -17.89
CA MET A 140 -5.56 26.45 -17.09
C MET A 140 -5.65 27.17 -15.74
N LEU A 141 -6.02 26.39 -14.71
CA LEU A 141 -5.56 26.64 -13.34
C LEU A 141 -4.03 26.42 -13.31
N GLY A 142 -3.29 27.49 -13.57
CA GLY A 142 -1.85 27.55 -13.41
C GLY A 142 -1.47 27.50 -11.93
N LEU A 143 -0.62 26.53 -11.58
CA LEU A 143 0.11 26.46 -10.32
C LEU A 143 0.92 27.75 -10.11
N THR A 144 0.50 28.58 -9.15
CA THR A 144 1.37 29.59 -8.55
C THR A 144 1.62 29.19 -7.10
N SER A 145 2.72 28.45 -6.90
CA SER A 145 3.18 28.08 -5.57
C SER A 145 3.99 29.22 -4.96
N LEU A 146 3.54 29.64 -3.79
CA LEU A 146 4.29 30.17 -2.64
C LEU A 146 5.31 31.28 -2.91
N LEU A 147 5.01 32.48 -2.40
CA LEU A 147 6.00 33.22 -1.64
C LEU A 147 5.34 34.09 -0.56
N GLY A 148 5.58 33.70 0.69
CA GLY A 148 6.08 34.64 1.70
C GLY A 148 5.07 35.52 2.43
N GLY A 149 4.72 35.07 3.64
CA GLY A 149 4.54 35.94 4.80
C GLY A 149 3.21 36.71 4.86
N LEU A 150 2.80 37.30 5.96
CA LEU A 150 3.37 37.45 7.29
C LEU A 150 2.22 38.12 8.06
N PHE A 151 1.82 37.54 9.20
CA PHE A 151 1.52 38.31 10.42
C PHE A 151 0.33 39.31 10.40
N LEU A 152 -0.74 39.04 11.17
CA LEU A 152 -1.04 39.73 12.44
C LEU A 152 -2.44 39.42 12.97
N LYS A 153 -2.41 38.84 14.17
CA LYS A 153 -3.23 39.14 15.36
C LYS A 153 -4.32 40.22 15.25
N LYS A 154 -5.49 39.80 15.73
CA LYS A 154 -6.25 40.37 16.86
C LYS A 154 -7.11 41.60 16.59
N LYS A 155 -8.39 41.44 16.93
CA LYS A 155 -9.24 42.25 17.85
C LYS A 155 -10.69 41.86 17.49
N ARG A 156 -11.64 41.77 18.42
CA ARG A 156 -11.77 42.22 19.80
C ARG A 156 -12.83 41.34 20.43
#